data_AF-I3ZMI5-F1
#
_entry.id   AF-I3ZMI5-F1
#
_cell.length_a   1.000
_cell.length_b   1.000
_cell.length_c   1.000
_cell.angle_alpha   90.00
_cell.angle_beta   90.00
_cell.angle_gamma   90.00
#
_symmetry.space_group_name_H-M   'P 1'
#
loop_
_entity.id
_entity.type
_entity.pdbx_description
1 polymer ?
#
loop_
_entity_poly.entity_id
_entity_poly.type
_entity_poly.pdbx_seq_one_letter_code
_entity_poly.pdbx_strand_id
1 'polypeptide(L)'
;MKRSLLIAYQLATGVSDASTGLLLIASPELALRLMKLHAATEILPFLSYIGTFVLSVGIAGLYGAVLAARPGSEEKLEVVWTLTSITRGLVATFVAYKIATGEFEQGWISVVLVDGAVALLQLVGLTRKWLSHVST
;
A
#
# COMPACT_ATOMS: atom_id res chain seq x y z
N MET A 1 9.17 -4.65 -17.32
CA MET A 1 9.83 -3.50 -16.64
C MET A 1 11.27 -3.91 -16.30
N LYS A 2 12.25 -2.99 -16.25
CA LYS A 2 13.62 -3.37 -15.83
C LYS A 2 13.58 -3.93 -14.40
N ARG A 3 14.29 -5.04 -14.15
CA ARG A 3 14.29 -5.72 -12.85
C ARG A 3 14.70 -4.82 -11.69
N SER A 4 15.70 -3.95 -11.89
CA SER A 4 16.12 -2.97 -10.88
C SER A 4 15.01 -1.97 -10.52
N LEU A 5 14.25 -1.51 -11.51
CA LEU A 5 13.11 -0.62 -11.29
C LEU A 5 11.98 -1.33 -10.53
N LEU A 6 11.76 -2.62 -10.81
CA LEU A 6 10.76 -3.44 -10.13
C LEU A 6 11.12 -3.65 -8.65
N ILE A 7 12.39 -3.93 -8.36
CA ILE A 7 12.90 -4.03 -6.99
C ILE A 7 12.76 -2.68 -6.28
N ALA A 8 13.20 -1.59 -6.90
CA ALA A 8 13.11 -0.26 -6.32
C ALA A 8 11.65 0.14 -6.01
N TYR A 9 10.73 -0.16 -6.93
CA TYR A 9 9.30 0.07 -6.75
C TYR A 9 8.72 -0.71 -5.56
N GLN A 10 9.02 -2.01 -5.47
CA GLN A 10 8.54 -2.86 -4.38
C GLN A 10 9.13 -2.45 -3.01
N LEU A 11 10.41 -2.05 -2.99
CA LEU A 11 11.04 -1.53 -1.79
C LEU A 11 10.43 -0.19 -1.38
N ALA A 12 10.27 0.75 -2.31
CA ALA A 12 9.71 2.07 -1.99
C ALA A 12 8.29 1.95 -1.42
N THR A 13 7.41 1.21 -2.11
CA THR A 13 6.03 1.00 -1.65
C THR A 13 5.95 0.15 -0.39
N GLY A 14 6.73 -0.94 -0.30
CA GLY A 14 6.76 -1.82 0.86
C GLY A 14 7.28 -1.15 2.12
N VAL A 15 8.39 -0.39 2.04
CA VAL A 15 8.94 0.38 3.18
C VAL A 15 7.98 1.48 3.60
N SER A 16 7.39 2.21 2.65
CA SER A 16 6.42 3.26 2.94
C SER A 16 5.25 2.72 3.76
N ASP A 17 4.61 1.64 3.29
CA ASP A 17 3.46 1.06 3.97
C ASP A 17 3.85 0.39 5.29
N ALA A 18 4.98 -0.33 5.33
CA ALA A 18 5.43 -0.97 6.57
C ALA A 18 5.76 0.07 7.66
N SER A 19 6.43 1.17 7.29
CA SER A 19 6.72 2.26 8.22
C SER A 19 5.45 2.96 8.69
N THR A 20 4.48 3.20 7.80
CA THR A 20 3.18 3.78 8.15
C THR A 20 2.38 2.85 9.06
N GLY A 21 2.35 1.54 8.77
CA GLY A 21 1.69 0.54 9.59
C GLY A 21 2.32 0.41 10.98
N LEU A 22 3.65 0.34 11.06
CA LEU A 22 4.38 0.36 12.34
C LEU A 22 4.07 1.63 13.14
N LEU A 23 4.03 2.78 12.47
CA LEU A 23 3.71 4.04 13.12
C LEU A 23 2.28 4.08 13.66
N LEU A 24 1.30 3.60 12.89
CA LEU A 24 -0.09 3.49 13.33
C LEU A 24 -0.25 2.53 14.52
N ILE A 25 0.50 1.42 14.55
CA ILE A 25 0.50 0.47 15.66
C ILE A 25 1.11 1.10 16.93
N ALA A 26 2.27 1.73 16.81
CA ALA A 26 3.03 2.21 17.97
C ALA A 26 2.57 3.59 18.47
N SER A 27 2.19 4.49 17.55
CA SER A 27 1.81 5.87 17.85
C SER A 27 0.81 6.39 16.80
N PRO A 28 -0.47 5.94 16.86
CA PRO A 28 -1.51 6.36 15.91
C PRO A 28 -1.73 7.87 15.91
N GLU A 29 -1.55 8.54 17.06
CA GLU A 29 -1.63 10.01 17.14
C GLU A 29 -0.55 10.70 16.31
N LEU A 30 0.70 10.20 16.34
CA LEU A 30 1.78 10.77 15.54
C LEU A 30 1.51 10.57 14.05
N ALA A 31 1.03 9.38 13.67
CA ALA A 31 0.65 9.09 12.28
C ALA A 31 -0.40 10.09 11.76
N LEU A 32 -1.47 10.31 12.53
CA LEU A 32 -2.50 11.29 12.19
C LEU A 32 -1.96 12.71 12.12
N ARG A 33 -1.11 13.12 13.07
CA ARG A 33 -0.50 14.46 13.06
C ARG A 33 0.37 14.70 11.83
N LEU A 34 1.12 13.68 11.37
CA LEU A 34 1.89 13.77 10.12
C LEU A 34 0.97 13.94 8.90
N MET A 35 -0.20 13.33 8.93
CA MET A 35 -1.25 13.51 7.93
C MET A 35 -2.08 14.79 8.15
N LYS A 36 -1.79 15.58 9.19
CA LYS A 36 -2.54 16.77 9.61
C LYS A 36 -4.02 16.48 9.91
N LEU A 37 -4.29 15.28 10.43
CA LEU A 37 -5.62 14.78 10.79
C LEU A 37 -5.79 14.77 12.32
N HIS A 38 -7.04 14.87 12.77
CA HIS A 38 -7.39 14.74 14.19
C HIS A 38 -8.34 13.56 14.38
N ALA A 39 -8.21 12.86 15.51
CA ALA A 39 -9.15 11.83 15.90
C ALA A 39 -9.37 11.87 17.41
N ALA A 40 -10.57 11.47 17.83
CA ALA A 40 -10.86 11.25 19.23
C ALA A 40 -9.98 10.12 19.79
N THR A 41 -9.50 10.28 21.03
CA THR A 41 -8.61 9.31 21.70
C THR A 41 -9.21 7.90 21.78
N GLU A 42 -10.54 7.81 21.84
CA GLU A 42 -11.30 6.55 21.87
C GLU A 42 -11.14 5.71 20.58
N ILE A 43 -10.76 6.33 19.46
CA ILE A 43 -10.62 5.68 18.15
C ILE A 43 -9.20 5.13 17.94
N LEU A 44 -8.22 5.59 18.73
CA LEU A 44 -6.80 5.24 18.55
C LEU A 44 -6.52 3.73 18.56
N PRO A 45 -7.14 2.89 19.42
CA PRO A 45 -6.93 1.44 19.37
C PRO A 45 -7.37 0.82 18.04
N PHE A 46 -8.45 1.32 17.43
CA PHE A 46 -8.91 0.87 16.12
C PHE A 46 -7.96 1.30 15.00
N LEU A 47 -7.33 2.47 15.12
CA LEU A 47 -6.28 2.90 14.18
C LEU A 47 -5.03 2.04 14.30
N SER A 48 -4.62 1.64 15.50
CA SER A 48 -3.52 0.67 15.68
C SER A 48 -3.86 -0.70 15.11
N TYR A 49 -5.11 -1.14 15.25
CA TYR A 49 -5.61 -2.35 14.59
C TYR A 49 -5.54 -2.22 13.05
N ILE A 50 -6.01 -1.12 12.47
CA ILE A 50 -5.87 -0.82 11.04
C ILE A 50 -4.38 -0.81 10.62
N GLY A 51 -3.50 -0.23 11.44
CA GLY A 51 -2.06 -0.23 11.24
C GLY A 51 -1.46 -1.62 11.05
N THR A 52 -2.04 -2.65 11.66
CA THR A 52 -1.62 -4.05 11.47
C THR A 52 -1.89 -4.54 10.05
N PHE A 53 -3.01 -4.15 9.45
CA PHE A 53 -3.31 -4.46 8.05
C PHE A 53 -2.40 -3.69 7.10
N VAL A 54 -2.15 -2.41 7.38
CA VAL A 54 -1.22 -1.58 6.59
C VAL A 54 0.18 -2.17 6.62
N LEU A 55 0.65 -2.59 7.80
CA LEU A 55 1.94 -3.27 7.96
C LEU A 55 1.99 -4.59 7.17
N SER A 56 0.92 -5.39 7.21
CA SER A 56 0.80 -6.61 6.41
C SER A 56 0.97 -6.36 4.91
N VAL A 57 0.31 -5.33 4.36
CA VAL A 57 0.45 -4.91 2.96
C VAL A 57 1.89 -4.47 2.67
N GLY A 58 2.51 -3.69 3.57
CA GLY A 58 3.91 -3.29 3.45
C GLY A 58 4.87 -4.48 3.41
N ILE A 59 4.69 -5.46 4.31
CA ILE A 59 5.47 -6.70 4.32
C ILE A 59 5.27 -7.49 3.03
N ALA A 60 4.04 -7.57 2.50
CA ALA A 60 3.78 -8.20 1.21
C ALA A 60 4.51 -7.50 0.06
N GLY A 61 4.58 -6.16 0.08
CA GLY A 61 5.38 -5.38 -0.86
C GLY A 61 6.89 -5.67 -0.76
N LEU A 62 7.44 -5.69 0.47
CA LEU A 62 8.84 -6.05 0.73
C LEU A 62 9.15 -7.49 0.28
N TYR A 63 8.24 -8.43 0.53
CA TYR A 63 8.35 -9.79 0.01
C TYR A 63 8.34 -9.81 -1.52
N GLY A 64 7.53 -8.96 -2.15
CA GLY A 64 7.57 -8.71 -3.58
C GLY A 64 8.94 -8.24 -4.09
N ALA A 65 9.68 -7.45 -3.32
CA ALA A 65 11.05 -7.06 -3.68
C ALA A 65 12.01 -8.26 -3.63
N VAL A 66 11.88 -9.12 -2.61
CA VAL A 66 12.65 -10.38 -2.51
C VAL A 66 12.35 -11.29 -3.70
N LEU A 67 11.08 -11.40 -4.10
CA LEU A 67 10.68 -12.18 -5.27
C LEU A 67 11.22 -11.58 -6.58
N ALA A 68 11.16 -10.25 -6.76
CA ALA A 68 11.75 -9.59 -7.93
C ALA A 68 13.28 -9.75 -8.02
N ALA A 69 13.94 -9.94 -6.88
CA ALA A 69 15.37 -10.25 -6.81
C ALA A 69 15.68 -11.74 -7.08
N ARG A 70 14.69 -12.64 -7.17
CA ARG A 70 14.90 -14.07 -7.44
C ARG A 70 14.42 -14.43 -8.85
N PRO A 71 15.27 -15.03 -9.70
CA PRO A 71 14.84 -15.53 -11.01
C PRO A 71 13.68 -16.53 -10.89
N GLY A 72 12.77 -16.55 -11.87
CA GLY A 72 11.69 -17.54 -11.94
C GLY A 72 10.55 -17.36 -10.92
N SER A 73 10.44 -16.20 -10.27
CA SER A 73 9.39 -15.91 -9.26
C SER A 73 8.21 -15.10 -9.82
N GLU A 74 7.99 -15.13 -11.13
CA GLU A 74 7.02 -14.29 -11.84
C GLU A 74 5.59 -14.49 -11.34
N GLU A 75 5.12 -15.75 -11.31
CA GLU A 75 3.76 -16.08 -10.87
C GLU A 75 3.49 -15.64 -9.41
N LYS A 76 4.49 -15.82 -8.53
CA LYS A 76 4.37 -15.37 -7.13
C LYS A 76 4.29 -13.85 -7.03
N LEU A 77 5.05 -13.15 -7.87
CA LEU A 77 5.06 -11.70 -7.93
C LEU A 77 3.74 -11.15 -8.51
N GLU A 78 3.15 -11.84 -9.49
CA GLU A 78 1.81 -11.56 -10.01
C GLU A 78 0.74 -11.68 -8.91
N VAL A 79 0.81 -12.71 -8.08
CA VAL A 79 -0.09 -12.88 -6.92
C VAL A 79 0.08 -11.72 -5.94
N VAL A 80 1.32 -11.34 -5.59
CA VAL A 80 1.58 -10.20 -4.70
C VAL A 80 0.99 -8.91 -5.28
N TRP A 81 1.21 -8.64 -6.57
CA TRP A 81 0.67 -7.45 -7.23
C TRP A 81 -0.85 -7.45 -7.29
N THR A 82 -1.45 -8.62 -7.56
CA THR A 82 -2.91 -8.77 -7.62
C THR A 82 -3.52 -8.46 -6.27
N LEU A 83 -3.07 -9.13 -5.21
CA LEU A 83 -3.61 -8.94 -3.86
C LEU A 83 -3.42 -7.50 -3.37
N THR A 84 -2.22 -6.94 -3.51
CA THR A 84 -1.95 -5.57 -3.08
C THR A 84 -2.72 -4.53 -3.88
N SER A 85 -2.93 -4.74 -5.20
CA SER A 85 -3.76 -3.85 -6.02
C SER A 85 -5.23 -3.88 -5.61
N ILE A 86 -5.77 -5.06 -5.25
CA ILE A 86 -7.14 -5.22 -4.77
C ILE A 86 -7.29 -4.49 -3.44
N THR A 87 -6.40 -4.76 -2.48
CA THR A 87 -6.45 -4.12 -1.16
C THR A 87 -6.37 -2.61 -1.27
N ARG A 88 -5.40 -2.07 -2.01
CA ARG A 88 -5.24 -0.62 -2.21
C ARG A 88 -6.42 0.00 -2.96
N GLY A 89 -6.91 -0.67 -4.00
CA GLY A 89 -8.08 -0.20 -4.75
C GLY A 89 -9.34 -0.13 -3.89
N LEU A 90 -9.57 -1.12 -3.04
CA LEU A 90 -10.69 -1.13 -2.08
C LEU A 90 -10.55 -0.01 -1.05
N VAL A 91 -9.36 0.16 -0.45
CA VAL A 91 -9.09 1.23 0.52
C VAL A 91 -9.30 2.60 -0.12
N ALA A 92 -8.70 2.86 -1.29
CA ALA A 92 -8.84 4.12 -2.00
C ALA A 92 -10.31 4.44 -2.34
N THR A 93 -11.07 3.43 -2.81
CA THR A 93 -12.49 3.58 -3.14
C THR A 93 -13.32 3.88 -1.90
N PHE A 94 -13.08 3.15 -0.79
CA PHE A 94 -13.78 3.34 0.47
C PHE A 94 -13.52 4.74 1.05
N VAL A 95 -12.25 5.16 1.11
CA VAL A 95 -11.87 6.48 1.64
C VAL A 95 -12.43 7.59 0.75
N ALA A 96 -12.37 7.45 -0.58
CA ALA A 96 -12.96 8.41 -1.51
C ALA A 96 -14.48 8.58 -1.29
N TYR A 97 -15.19 7.46 -1.11
CA TYR A 97 -16.62 7.49 -0.79
C TYR A 97 -16.89 8.22 0.53
N LYS A 98 -16.12 7.94 1.60
CA LYS A 98 -16.28 8.58 2.90
C LYS A 98 -15.94 10.07 2.93
N ILE A 99 -15.00 10.50 2.09
CA ILE A 99 -14.74 11.94 1.87
C ILE A 99 -15.95 12.57 1.15
N ALA A 100 -16.50 11.91 0.13
CA ALA A 100 -17.63 12.42 -0.63
C ALA A 100 -18.92 12.53 0.21
N THR A 101 -19.11 11.66 1.21
CA THR A 101 -20.24 11.75 2.16
C THR A 101 -19.99 12.73 3.31
N GLY A 102 -18.81 13.36 3.37
CA GLY A 102 -18.45 14.31 4.43
C GLY A 102 -18.15 13.66 5.77
N GLU A 103 -17.99 12.34 5.82
CA GLU A 103 -17.67 11.60 7.05
C GLU A 103 -16.18 11.66 7.38
N PHE A 104 -15.31 11.78 6.37
CA PHE A 104 -13.85 11.85 6.53
C PHE A 104 -13.32 13.24 6.20
N GLU A 105 -12.32 13.69 6.96
CA GLU A 105 -11.59 14.93 6.69
C GLU A 105 -10.87 14.90 5.33
N GLN A 106 -10.73 16.05 4.67
CA GLN A 106 -10.05 16.13 3.38
C GLN A 106 -8.57 15.72 3.42
N GLY A 107 -7.93 15.70 4.60
CA GLY A 107 -6.54 15.23 4.74
C GLY A 107 -6.34 13.77 4.29
N TRP A 108 -7.40 12.96 4.29
CA TRP A 108 -7.40 11.58 3.80
C TRP A 108 -7.27 11.46 2.27
N ILE A 109 -7.38 12.56 1.51
CA ILE A 109 -7.24 12.54 0.04
C ILE A 109 -5.87 12.02 -0.40
N SER A 110 -4.83 12.25 0.42
CA SER A 110 -3.49 11.73 0.18
C SER A 110 -3.49 10.19 0.04
N VAL A 111 -4.25 9.49 0.90
CA VAL A 111 -4.39 8.02 0.85
C VAL A 111 -5.09 7.60 -0.44
N VAL A 112 -6.20 8.26 -0.81
CA VAL A 112 -6.92 7.97 -2.06
C VAL A 112 -5.99 8.09 -3.27
N LEU A 113 -5.20 9.16 -3.33
CA LEU A 113 -4.31 9.42 -4.46
C LEU A 113 -3.16 8.41 -4.51
N VAL A 114 -2.50 8.15 -3.38
CA VAL A 114 -1.35 7.24 -3.33
C VAL A 114 -1.80 5.80 -3.58
N ASP A 115 -2.79 5.30 -2.83
CA ASP A 115 -3.26 3.92 -2.98
C ASP A 115 -3.92 3.70 -4.34
N GLY A 116 -4.71 4.66 -4.81
CA GLY A 116 -5.32 4.61 -6.14
C GLY A 116 -4.28 4.56 -7.25
N ALA A 117 -3.27 5.44 -7.22
CA ALA A 117 -2.21 5.46 -8.23
C ALA A 117 -1.40 4.16 -8.23
N VAL A 118 -1.04 3.65 -7.04
CA VAL A 118 -0.28 2.42 -6.89
C VAL A 118 -1.10 1.21 -7.35
N ALA A 119 -2.38 1.12 -6.97
CA ALA A 119 -3.28 0.06 -7.41
C ALA A 119 -3.44 0.05 -8.94
N LEU A 120 -3.63 1.22 -9.56
CA LEU A 120 -3.72 1.34 -11.01
C LEU A 120 -2.41 0.96 -11.70
N LEU A 121 -1.26 1.38 -11.16
CA LEU A 121 0.04 0.98 -11.70
C LEU A 121 0.21 -0.54 -11.66
N GLN A 122 -0.14 -1.18 -10.55
CA GLN A 122 -0.07 -2.64 -10.41
C GLN A 122 -0.99 -3.34 -11.40
N LEU A 123 -2.25 -2.87 -11.54
CA LEU A 123 -3.21 -3.42 -12.49
C LEU A 123 -2.74 -3.26 -13.95
N VAL A 124 -2.22 -2.08 -14.30
CA VAL A 124 -1.65 -1.82 -15.63
C VAL A 124 -0.42 -2.69 -15.88
N GLY A 125 0.44 -2.88 -14.89
CA GLY A 125 1.61 -3.73 -15.05
C GLY A 125 1.28 -5.21 -15.15
N LEU A 126 0.23 -5.69 -14.47
CA LEU A 126 -0.29 -7.05 -14.64
C LEU A 126 -0.87 -7.24 -16.05
N THR A 127 -1.74 -6.33 -16.51
CA THR A 127 -2.36 -6.42 -17.84
C THR A 127 -1.34 -6.31 -18.98
N ARG A 128 -0.28 -5.51 -18.80
CA ARG A 128 0.82 -5.37 -19.77
C ARG A 128 1.97 -6.37 -19.59
N LYS A 129 1.81 -7.37 -18.71
CA LYS A 129 2.83 -8.40 -18.42
C LYS A 129 4.21 -7.82 -18.08
N TRP A 130 4.26 -6.75 -17.28
CA TRP A 130 5.52 -6.10 -16.90
C TRP A 130 6.46 -7.01 -16.09
N LEU A 131 5.92 -8.07 -15.50
CA LEU A 131 6.62 -9.01 -14.63
C LEU A 131 7.31 -10.16 -15.38
N SER A 132 7.02 -10.35 -16.68
CA SER A 132 7.61 -11.41 -17.52
C SER A 132 9.11 -11.28 -17.80
N HIS A 133 9.73 -10.20 -17.33
CA HIS A 133 11.15 -9.89 -17.54
C HIS A 133 11.98 -10.24 -16.30
N VAL A 134 11.42 -10.96 -15.32
CA VAL A 134 12.13 -11.43 -14.12
C VAL A 134 12.74 -12.83 -14.35
N SER A 135 12.35 -13.51 -15.42
CA SER A 135 12.86 -14.80 -15.91
C SER A 135 14.23 -14.74 -16.61
N THR A 136 14.79 -13.54 -16.86
CA THR A 136 16.14 -13.34 -17.43
C THR A 136 17.10 -12.73 -16.42
#